data_AF-A0A2P4X902-F1
#
_entry.id   AF-A0A2P4X902-F1
#
_cell.length_a   1.000
_cell.length_b   1.000
_cell.length_c   1.000
_cell.angle_alpha   90.00
_cell.angle_beta   90.00
_cell.angle_gamma   90.00
#
_symmetry.space_group_name_H-M   'P 1'
#
loop_
_entity.id
_entity.type
_entity.pdbx_description
1 polymer ?
#
loop_
_entity_poly.entity_id
_entity_poly.type
_entity_poly.pdbx_seq_one_letter_code
_entity_poly.pdbx_strand_id
1 'polypeptide(L)'
;MSKRTVVEWSPHDASLFAVGTDNLRLFEVTTSSSSSGDYPDETVEPIALTTQRKRAFRVVRINAKVSQLKCLQWHPFEAKPLLIATGTGSGKVLLCDFEDPRTRVMREFLPKYTRPCHAVAWNPSVPNQLAAGFEKVRSDFCTLWGELQEMQDSHVAAVAVMLKALWIKMEG
;
A
#
# COMPACT_ATOMS: atom_id res chain seq x y z
N MET A 1 -7.46 -17.36 14.44
CA MET A 1 -7.92 -16.46 13.36
C MET A 1 -6.86 -16.40 12.28
N SER A 2 -7.22 -16.60 11.00
CA SER A 2 -6.27 -16.52 9.88
C SER A 2 -5.79 -15.07 9.69
N LYS A 3 -4.48 -14.85 9.61
CA LYS A 3 -3.90 -13.52 9.34
C LYS A 3 -4.03 -13.24 7.85
N ARG A 4 -4.66 -12.11 7.50
CA ARG A 4 -4.78 -11.68 6.09
C ARG A 4 -3.50 -10.97 5.67
N THR A 5 -2.90 -11.44 4.58
CA THR A 5 -1.79 -10.76 3.91
C THR A 5 -2.34 -9.84 2.84
N VAL A 6 -1.87 -8.60 2.80
CA VAL A 6 -2.18 -7.62 1.76
C VAL A 6 -0.94 -7.41 0.90
N VAL A 7 -1.09 -7.41 -0.42
CA VAL A 7 0.00 -7.18 -1.37
C VAL A 7 -0.49 -6.19 -2.43
N GLU A 8 0.25 -5.12 -2.66
CA GLU A 8 -0.01 -4.19 -3.77
C GLU A 8 1.28 -3.81 -4.49
N TRP A 9 1.23 -3.83 -5.81
CA TRP A 9 2.30 -3.31 -6.67
C TRP A 9 2.33 -1.79 -6.62
N SER A 10 3.54 -1.21 -6.66
CA SER A 10 3.68 0.22 -6.77
C SER A 10 3.12 0.69 -8.11
N PRO A 11 2.28 1.74 -8.14
CA PRO A 11 1.84 2.35 -9.39
C PRO A 11 2.95 3.18 -10.07
N HIS A 12 4.03 3.48 -9.34
CA HIS A 12 5.13 4.35 -9.78
C HIS A 12 6.36 3.57 -10.26
N ASP A 13 6.55 2.33 -9.79
CA ASP A 13 7.71 1.51 -10.14
C ASP A 13 7.30 0.02 -10.25
N ALA A 14 7.39 -0.51 -11.46
CA ALA A 14 7.05 -1.91 -11.76
C ALA A 14 7.94 -2.94 -11.07
N SER A 15 9.11 -2.52 -10.56
CA SER A 15 9.99 -3.37 -9.77
C SER A 15 9.59 -3.43 -8.30
N LEU A 16 8.72 -2.54 -7.80
CA LEU A 16 8.39 -2.43 -6.39
C LEU A 16 6.99 -2.94 -6.04
N PHE A 17 6.88 -3.58 -4.88
CA PHE A 17 5.59 -3.93 -4.29
C PHE A 17 5.64 -3.91 -2.76
N ALA A 18 4.51 -3.58 -2.15
CA ALA A 18 4.34 -3.53 -0.71
C ALA A 18 3.60 -4.78 -0.24
N VAL A 19 4.02 -5.30 0.91
CA VAL A 19 3.39 -6.42 1.61
C VAL A 19 3.07 -6.00 3.02
N GLY A 20 1.79 -6.10 3.38
CA GLY A 20 1.27 -5.84 4.71
C GLY A 20 0.81 -7.13 5.38
N THR A 21 1.39 -7.44 6.54
CA THR A 21 0.95 -8.54 7.41
C THR A 21 0.93 -8.05 8.86
N ASP A 22 1.83 -8.57 9.70
CA ASP A 22 2.09 -8.04 11.03
C ASP A 22 2.83 -6.70 10.96
N ASN A 23 3.54 -6.45 9.87
CA ASN A 23 4.26 -5.20 9.58
C ASN A 23 4.10 -4.81 8.11
N LEU A 24 4.47 -3.57 7.75
CA LEU A 24 4.56 -3.12 6.37
C LEU A 24 5.98 -3.34 5.83
N ARG A 25 6.11 -3.96 4.66
CA ARG A 25 7.40 -4.27 4.03
C ARG A 25 7.37 -3.85 2.56
N LEU A 26 8.46 -3.28 2.09
CA LEU A 26 8.68 -2.94 0.69
C LEU A 26 9.65 -3.94 0.08
N PHE A 27 9.28 -4.50 -1.06
CA PHE A 27 10.05 -5.46 -1.82
C PHE A 27 10.38 -4.93 -3.20
N GLU A 28 11.47 -5.45 -3.76
CA GLU A 28 11.92 -5.17 -5.13
C GLU A 28 12.13 -6.49 -5.89
N VAL A 29 11.70 -6.49 -7.14
CA VAL A 29 11.88 -7.58 -8.09
C VAL A 29 13.16 -7.36 -8.87
N THR A 30 14.12 -8.25 -8.70
CA THR A 30 15.31 -8.31 -9.56
C THR A 30 15.11 -9.38 -10.62
N THR A 31 15.25 -8.98 -11.90
CA THR A 31 15.27 -9.93 -13.01
C THR A 31 16.73 -10.09 -13.42
N SER A 32 17.29 -11.30 -13.33
CA SER A 32 18.56 -11.56 -13.99
C SER A 32 18.28 -11.60 -15.50
N SER A 33 18.53 -10.50 -16.20
CA SER A 33 18.68 -10.55 -17.65
C SER A 33 19.86 -11.49 -17.91
N SER A 34 19.60 -12.65 -18.52
CA SER A 34 20.64 -13.41 -19.18
C SER A 34 21.23 -12.48 -20.25
N SER A 35 22.36 -11.84 -19.94
CA SER A 35 23.15 -11.13 -20.93
C SER A 35 23.56 -12.14 -21.98
N SER A 36 22.94 -12.06 -23.14
CA SER A 36 23.44 -12.65 -24.38
C SER A 36 24.81 -12.02 -24.65
N GLY A 37 25.86 -12.67 -24.16
CA GLY A 37 27.23 -12.37 -24.55
C GLY A 37 27.44 -12.88 -25.96
N ASP A 38 27.80 -11.96 -26.86
CA ASP A 38 28.31 -12.23 -28.20
C ASP A 38 29.48 -13.22 -28.13
N TYR A 39 29.25 -14.46 -28.54
CA TYR A 39 30.27 -15.38 -29.03
C TYR A 39 29.66 -16.17 -30.20
N PRO A 40 30.15 -16.02 -31.43
CA PRO A 40 29.81 -16.94 -32.50
C PRO A 40 30.86 -18.05 -32.49
N ASP A 41 30.55 -19.21 -31.90
CA ASP A 41 31.23 -20.43 -32.31
C ASP A 41 30.38 -21.70 -32.05
N GLU A 42 30.60 -22.67 -32.91
CA GLU A 42 29.73 -23.78 -33.31
C GLU A 42 29.31 -24.75 -32.19
N THR A 43 28.01 -25.04 -32.10
CA THR A 43 27.36 -26.38 -32.04
C THR A 43 25.91 -26.22 -31.57
N VAL A 44 24.96 -26.37 -32.50
CA VAL A 44 23.52 -26.18 -32.26
C VAL A 44 22.93 -27.44 -31.63
N GLU A 45 22.94 -27.53 -30.30
CA GLU A 45 21.91 -28.25 -29.56
C GLU A 45 20.70 -27.33 -29.34
N PRO A 46 19.45 -27.83 -29.42
CA PRO A 46 18.28 -27.00 -29.25
C PRO A 46 18.18 -26.56 -27.79
N ILE A 47 18.74 -25.39 -27.47
CA ILE A 47 18.51 -24.71 -26.20
C ILE A 47 17.01 -24.50 -26.12
N ALA A 48 16.34 -25.32 -25.33
CA ALA A 48 14.95 -25.13 -24.98
C ALA A 48 14.83 -23.68 -24.47
N LEU A 49 14.15 -22.84 -25.23
CA LEU A 49 13.76 -21.48 -24.84
C LEU A 49 12.79 -21.61 -23.66
N THR A 50 13.30 -21.94 -22.49
CA THR A 50 12.51 -21.92 -21.27
C THR A 50 12.28 -20.43 -20.99
N THR A 51 11.02 -20.04 -20.99
CA THR A 51 10.56 -18.67 -20.70
C THR A 51 10.79 -18.25 -19.24
N GLN A 52 11.51 -19.05 -18.46
CA GLN A 52 11.80 -18.77 -17.05
C GLN A 52 12.89 -17.71 -16.93
N ARG A 53 12.50 -16.44 -17.06
CA ARG A 53 13.24 -15.34 -16.44
C ARG A 53 13.29 -15.61 -14.94
N LYS A 54 14.46 -15.93 -14.41
CA LYS A 54 14.69 -16.09 -12.97
C LYS A 54 14.45 -14.74 -12.30
N ARG A 55 13.29 -14.58 -11.69
CA ARG A 55 12.94 -13.41 -10.88
C ARG A 55 13.29 -13.70 -9.43
N ALA A 56 14.04 -12.81 -8.80
CA ALA A 56 14.31 -12.82 -7.38
C ALA A 56 13.60 -11.64 -6.72
N PHE A 57 13.30 -11.79 -5.43
CA PHE A 57 12.64 -10.75 -4.63
C PHE A 57 13.52 -10.43 -3.43
N ARG A 58 13.79 -9.14 -3.19
CA ARG A 58 14.52 -8.69 -2.00
C ARG A 58 13.69 -7.72 -1.18
N VAL A 59 13.83 -7.78 0.14
CA VAL A 59 13.24 -6.77 1.03
C VAL A 59 14.09 -5.51 0.99
N VAL A 60 13.52 -4.40 0.55
CA VAL A 60 14.21 -3.10 0.49
C VAL A 60 14.07 -2.36 1.81
N ARG A 61 12.86 -2.37 2.39
CA ARG A 61 12.55 -1.67 3.64
C ARG A 61 11.51 -2.44 4.46
N ILE A 62 11.57 -2.23 5.78
CA ILE A 62 10.58 -2.75 6.75
C ILE A 62 10.16 -1.57 7.63
N ASN A 63 8.86 -1.40 7.83
CA ASN A 63 8.30 -0.50 8.82
C ASN A 63 7.58 -1.31 9.90
N ALA A 64 8.28 -1.55 11.01
CA ALA A 64 7.79 -2.31 12.15
C ALA A 64 6.85 -1.52 13.08
N LYS A 65 6.69 -0.20 12.85
CA LYS A 65 5.72 0.62 13.60
C LYS A 65 4.28 0.32 13.19
N VAL A 66 4.10 -0.13 11.94
CA VAL A 66 2.79 -0.59 11.46
C VAL A 66 2.54 -1.97 12.05
N SER A 67 1.48 -2.11 12.84
CA SER A 67 1.09 -3.39 13.45
C SER A 67 -0.32 -3.77 13.05
N GLN A 68 -0.58 -5.07 12.91
CA GLN A 68 -1.90 -5.61 12.57
C GLN A 68 -2.50 -4.96 11.31
N LEU A 69 -1.73 -4.88 10.22
CA LEU A 69 -2.19 -4.22 8.99
C LEU A 69 -3.42 -4.95 8.43
N LYS A 70 -4.44 -4.17 8.05
CA LYS A 70 -5.70 -4.67 7.49
C LYS A 70 -5.91 -4.23 6.04
N CYS A 71 -5.49 -3.01 5.72
CA CYS A 71 -5.54 -2.45 4.38
C CYS A 71 -4.34 -1.53 4.15
N LEU A 72 -3.99 -1.34 2.88
CA LEU A 72 -2.99 -0.37 2.46
C LEU A 72 -3.40 0.22 1.11
N GLN A 73 -2.88 1.39 0.79
CA GLN A 73 -2.96 1.95 -0.55
C GLN A 73 -1.76 2.87 -0.83
N TRP A 74 -1.12 2.67 -1.97
CA TRP A 74 -0.14 3.60 -2.51
C TRP A 74 -0.73 5.00 -2.75
N HIS A 75 0.07 6.02 -2.47
CA HIS A 75 -0.23 7.38 -2.89
C HIS A 75 -0.32 7.44 -4.42
N PRO A 76 -1.31 8.14 -5.02
CA PRO A 76 -1.52 8.09 -6.47
C PRO A 76 -0.65 9.07 -7.27
N PHE A 77 0.02 10.02 -6.62
CA PHE A 77 0.80 11.06 -7.31
C PHE A 77 2.31 10.84 -7.15
N GLU A 78 3.05 11.06 -8.25
CA GLU A 78 4.52 10.99 -8.37
C GLU A 78 5.28 11.98 -7.48
N ALA A 79 4.60 12.91 -6.83
CA ALA A 79 5.25 13.80 -5.86
C ALA A 79 5.78 13.04 -4.63
N LYS A 80 5.19 11.88 -4.32
CA LYS A 80 5.58 11.01 -3.20
C LYS A 80 5.39 9.52 -3.57
N PRO A 81 6.23 8.97 -4.46
CA PRO A 81 6.04 7.63 -5.03
C PRO A 81 6.17 6.49 -4.01
N LEU A 82 6.85 6.71 -2.89
CA LEU A 82 7.02 5.71 -1.83
C LEU A 82 6.13 5.95 -0.61
N LEU A 83 5.14 6.83 -0.73
CA LEU A 83 4.16 7.07 0.32
C LEU A 83 3.04 6.03 0.25
N ILE A 84 2.74 5.41 1.39
CA ILE A 84 1.71 4.39 1.54
C ILE A 84 0.82 4.75 2.72
N ALA A 85 -0.49 4.83 2.48
CA ALA A 85 -1.48 4.86 3.54
C ALA A 85 -1.76 3.44 4.03
N THR A 86 -1.87 3.24 5.33
CA THR A 86 -2.21 1.93 5.92
C THR A 86 -3.29 2.08 6.98
N GLY A 87 -4.19 1.10 7.05
CA GLY A 87 -5.16 0.96 8.12
C GLY A 87 -4.86 -0.28 8.97
N THR A 88 -4.91 -0.13 10.28
CA THR A 88 -4.56 -1.20 11.23
C THR A 88 -5.79 -1.79 11.93
N GLY A 89 -5.60 -2.95 12.58
CA GLY A 89 -6.60 -3.60 13.42
C GLY A 89 -6.97 -2.78 14.67
N SER A 90 -6.10 -1.88 15.12
CA SER A 90 -6.41 -0.93 16.19
C SER A 90 -7.22 0.28 15.72
N GLY A 91 -7.45 0.42 14.42
CA GLY A 91 -8.14 1.58 13.84
C GLY A 91 -7.24 2.78 13.58
N LYS A 92 -5.92 2.63 13.73
CA LYS A 92 -4.99 3.68 13.35
C LYS A 92 -4.89 3.73 11.85
N VAL A 93 -4.78 4.94 11.31
CA VAL A 93 -4.39 5.15 9.92
C VAL A 93 -3.00 5.77 9.92
N LEU A 94 -2.04 5.12 9.27
CA LEU A 94 -0.64 5.56 9.24
C LEU A 94 -0.24 5.92 7.82
N LEU A 95 0.38 7.09 7.66
CA LEU A 95 1.07 7.49 6.45
C LEU A 95 2.53 7.11 6.58
N CYS A 96 2.95 6.14 5.78
CA CYS A 96 4.29 5.59 5.81
C CYS A 96 5.05 6.01 4.56
N ASP A 97 6.19 6.67 4.76
CA ASP A 97 7.07 7.08 3.67
C ASP A 97 8.36 6.26 3.73
N PHE A 98 8.75 5.70 2.60
CA PHE A 98 9.96 4.91 2.47
C PHE A 98 11.12 5.66 1.79
N GLU A 99 10.92 6.92 1.39
CA GLU A 99 12.01 7.79 0.92
C GLU A 99 12.99 8.10 2.06
N ASP A 100 12.49 8.58 3.21
CA ASP A 100 13.34 8.88 4.37
C ASP A 100 13.56 7.62 5.25
N PRO A 101 14.81 7.12 5.38
CA PRO A 101 15.11 5.98 6.24
C PRO A 101 14.82 6.19 7.74
N ARG A 102 14.79 7.46 8.18
CA ARG A 102 14.63 7.87 9.58
C ARG A 102 13.16 8.00 9.97
N THR A 103 12.32 8.53 9.08
CA THR A 103 10.90 8.82 9.36
C THR A 103 9.96 7.92 8.56
N ARG A 104 9.95 6.62 8.89
CA ARG A 104 9.09 5.63 8.20
C ARG A 104 7.59 5.84 8.40
N VAL A 105 7.20 6.57 9.44
CA VAL A 105 5.82 7.01 9.67
C VAL A 105 5.85 8.53 9.70
N MET A 106 5.28 9.15 8.67
CA MET A 106 5.17 10.61 8.55
C MET A 106 4.05 11.15 9.42
N ARG A 107 2.94 10.40 9.50
CA ARG A 107 1.72 10.83 10.18
C ARG A 107 0.94 9.64 10.69
N GLU A 108 0.33 9.81 11.85
CA GLU A 108 -0.53 8.83 12.49
C GLU A 108 -1.85 9.50 12.86
N PHE A 109 -2.95 8.90 12.41
CA PHE A 109 -4.29 9.32 12.75
C PHE A 109 -4.86 8.35 13.77
N LEU A 110 -5.22 8.87 14.94
CA LEU A 110 -5.73 8.10 16.06
C LEU A 110 -7.26 8.12 16.06
N PRO A 111 -7.93 6.96 16.08
CA PRO A 111 -9.38 6.94 16.16
C PRO A 111 -9.80 7.30 17.60
N LYS A 112 -10.96 7.96 17.74
CA LYS A 112 -11.58 8.21 19.06
C LYS A 112 -11.96 6.90 19.78
N TYR A 113 -12.31 5.86 19.01
CA TYR A 113 -12.65 4.53 19.50
C TYR A 113 -11.88 3.49 18.71
N THR A 114 -11.27 2.52 19.40
CA THR A 114 -10.55 1.41 18.78
C THR A 114 -11.51 0.55 17.96
N ARG A 115 -11.44 0.68 16.63
CA ARG A 115 -12.21 -0.12 15.67
C ARG A 115 -11.32 -0.41 14.45
N PRO A 116 -11.23 -1.66 13.98
CA PRO A 116 -10.40 -1.99 12.82
C PRO A 116 -10.67 -1.10 11.61
N CYS A 117 -9.61 -0.60 10.98
CA CYS A 117 -9.68 0.11 9.70
C CYS A 117 -9.52 -0.88 8.55
N HIS A 118 -10.58 -1.10 7.78
CA HIS A 118 -10.63 -2.12 6.72
C HIS A 118 -10.39 -1.58 5.31
N ALA A 119 -10.47 -0.27 5.12
CA ALA A 119 -10.22 0.37 3.82
C ALA A 119 -9.56 1.72 4.01
N VAL A 120 -8.66 2.06 3.08
CA VAL A 120 -8.10 3.40 2.92
C VAL A 120 -8.19 3.79 1.44
N ALA A 121 -8.49 5.05 1.17
CA ALA A 121 -8.74 5.54 -0.18
C ALA A 121 -8.23 6.98 -0.37
N TRP A 122 -7.16 7.17 -1.15
CA TRP A 122 -6.71 8.49 -1.57
C TRP A 122 -7.71 9.15 -2.54
N ASN A 123 -7.87 10.46 -2.42
CA ASN A 123 -8.57 11.25 -3.44
C ASN A 123 -7.65 11.40 -4.68
N PRO A 124 -8.08 10.95 -5.87
CA PRO A 124 -7.26 11.04 -7.09
C PRO A 124 -7.12 12.46 -7.64
N SER A 125 -7.93 13.42 -7.19
CA SER A 125 -7.88 14.82 -7.64
C SER A 125 -7.20 15.74 -6.63
N VAL A 126 -7.16 15.35 -5.35
CA VAL A 126 -6.57 16.17 -4.27
C VAL A 126 -5.55 15.32 -3.49
N PRO A 127 -4.23 15.57 -3.61
CA PRO A 127 -3.19 14.72 -3.04
C PRO A 127 -3.23 14.63 -1.51
N ASN A 128 -3.81 15.64 -0.85
CA ASN A 128 -3.83 15.75 0.60
C ASN A 128 -5.10 15.19 1.25
N GLN A 129 -5.93 14.44 0.52
CA GLN A 129 -7.18 13.90 1.05
C GLN A 129 -7.18 12.38 1.04
N LEU A 130 -7.54 11.80 2.18
CA LEU A 130 -7.59 10.37 2.41
C LEU A 130 -8.88 10.02 3.15
N ALA A 131 -9.61 9.03 2.63
CA ALA A 131 -10.73 8.41 3.31
C ALA A 131 -10.29 7.13 4.02
N ALA A 132 -10.89 6.86 5.18
CA ALA A 132 -10.70 5.61 5.91
C ALA A 132 -12.05 4.98 6.27
N GLY A 133 -12.17 3.69 5.98
CA GLY A 133 -13.33 2.86 6.28
C GLY A 133 -13.07 1.99 7.51
N PHE A 134 -13.96 2.06 8.50
CA PHE A 134 -13.84 1.35 9.77
C PHE A 134 -14.91 0.27 9.89
N GLU A 135 -14.69 -0.68 10.80
CA GLU A 135 -15.69 -1.68 11.14
C GLU A 135 -16.98 -1.03 11.68
N LYS A 136 -18.12 -1.42 11.11
CA LYS A 136 -19.43 -0.94 11.54
C LYS A 136 -19.83 -1.59 12.86
N VAL A 137 -20.28 -0.78 13.81
CA VAL A 137 -20.91 -1.27 15.05
C VAL A 137 -22.29 -0.64 15.18
N ARG A 138 -23.21 -1.34 15.85
CA ARG A 138 -24.67 -1.15 15.82
C ARG A 138 -25.18 0.28 16.11
N SER A 139 -24.35 1.21 16.59
CA SER A 139 -24.73 2.59 16.91
C SER A 139 -23.83 3.71 16.34
N ASP A 140 -22.79 3.41 15.55
CA ASP A 140 -21.78 4.42 15.17
C ASP A 140 -21.48 4.47 13.67
N PHE A 141 -21.12 5.66 13.18
CA PHE A 141 -20.71 5.90 11.80
C PHE A 141 -19.37 5.21 11.51
N CYS A 142 -19.25 4.52 10.37
CA CYS A 142 -18.13 3.65 10.01
C CYS A 142 -17.16 4.25 8.98
N THR A 143 -17.14 5.57 8.79
CA THR A 143 -16.33 6.23 7.76
C THR A 143 -15.81 7.57 8.25
N LEU A 144 -14.49 7.81 8.10
CA LEU A 144 -13.84 9.09 8.39
C LEU A 144 -13.24 9.68 7.10
N TRP A 145 -13.38 10.99 6.96
CA TRP A 145 -12.83 11.81 5.87
C TRP A 145 -12.09 12.98 6.49
N GLY A 146 -10.89 13.28 6.01
CA GLY A 146 -10.12 14.43 6.48
C GLY A 146 -9.09 14.90 5.47
N GLU A 147 -8.87 16.21 5.45
CA GLU A 147 -7.68 16.81 4.83
C GLU A 147 -6.47 16.53 5.73
N LEU A 148 -5.31 16.25 5.12
CA LEU A 148 -4.11 15.86 5.86
C LEU A 148 -3.85 16.84 7.03
N GLN A 149 -4.11 18.13 6.85
CA GLN A 149 -3.78 19.21 7.79
C GLN A 149 -4.68 19.30 9.05
N GLU A 150 -5.93 18.83 9.02
CA GLU A 150 -6.93 19.15 10.08
C GLU A 150 -7.34 17.99 10.99
N MET A 151 -6.76 16.80 10.82
CA MET A 151 -7.09 15.63 11.66
C MET A 151 -6.46 15.68 13.06
N GLN A 152 -6.09 16.86 13.56
CA GLN A 152 -5.46 17.06 14.87
C GLN A 152 -6.41 17.58 15.93
N ASP A 153 -7.48 18.29 15.57
CA ASP A 153 -8.38 18.89 16.54
C ASP A 153 -9.83 18.42 16.38
N SER A 154 -10.45 18.18 17.52
CA SER A 154 -11.84 17.78 17.73
C SER A 154 -12.85 18.47 16.80
N HIS A 155 -13.79 17.68 16.26
CA HIS A 155 -15.07 18.05 15.59
C HIS A 155 -15.16 18.05 14.06
N VAL A 156 -14.35 17.28 13.32
CA VAL A 156 -14.55 17.13 11.86
C VAL A 156 -15.38 15.89 11.52
N ALA A 157 -16.46 16.15 10.79
CA ALA A 157 -17.61 15.31 10.54
C ALA A 157 -17.31 14.02 9.76
N ALA A 158 -18.10 12.98 10.07
CA ALA A 158 -18.24 11.78 9.25
C ALA A 158 -18.83 12.15 7.89
N VAL A 159 -18.08 11.95 6.81
CA VAL A 159 -18.59 12.02 5.44
C VAL A 159 -18.25 10.71 4.73
N ALA A 160 -19.32 10.01 4.34
CA ALA A 160 -19.25 8.82 3.51
C ALA A 160 -18.82 9.20 2.10
N VAL A 161 -17.80 8.52 1.57
CA VAL A 161 -17.68 8.35 0.13
C VAL A 161 -17.73 6.86 -0.18
N MET A 162 -18.98 6.42 -0.25
CA MET A 162 -19.43 5.19 -0.89
C MET A 162 -19.23 5.29 -2.42
N LEU A 163 -18.04 5.69 -2.90
CA LEU A 163 -17.74 5.75 -4.33
C LEU A 163 -16.59 4.84 -4.76
N LYS A 164 -15.65 4.42 -3.90
CA LYS A 164 -14.64 3.45 -4.37
C LYS A 164 -15.18 2.01 -4.49
N ALA A 165 -16.12 1.64 -3.62
CA ALA A 165 -16.82 0.35 -3.71
C ALA A 165 -17.88 0.31 -4.82
N LEU A 166 -18.47 1.47 -5.18
CA LEU A 166 -19.37 1.56 -6.34
C LEU A 166 -18.61 1.72 -7.66
N TRP A 167 -17.51 2.48 -7.69
CA TRP A 167 -16.79 2.75 -8.95
C TRP A 167 -15.97 1.55 -9.43
N ILE A 168 -15.30 0.81 -8.53
CA ILE A 168 -14.63 -0.47 -8.89
C ILE A 168 -15.64 -1.54 -9.35
N LYS A 169 -16.93 -1.39 -9.01
CA LYS A 169 -17.99 -2.33 -9.41
C LYS A 169 -18.80 -1.87 -10.63
N MET A 170 -18.60 -0.65 -11.11
CA MET A 170 -19.26 -0.11 -12.31
C MET A 170 -18.36 -0.08 -13.57
N GLU A 171 -17.06 -0.39 -13.43
CA GLU A 171 -16.12 -0.53 -14.56
C GLU A 171 -15.61 -1.98 -14.73
N GLY A 172 -16.47 -2.96 -14.41
CA GLY A 172 -16.25 -4.39 -14.67
C GLY A 172 -17.38 -5.00 -15.48
#